data_AF-A0A127PNZ4-F1
#
_entry.id   AF-A0A127PNZ4-F1
#
_cell.length_a   1.000
_cell.length_b   1.000
_cell.length_c   1.000
_cell.angle_alpha   90.00
_cell.angle_beta   90.00
_cell.angle_gamma   90.00
#
_symmetry.space_group_name_H-M   'P 1'
#
loop_
_entity.id
_entity.type
_entity.pdbx_description
1 polymer ?
#
loop_
_entity_poly.entity_id
_entity_poly.type
_entity_poly.pdbx_seq_one_letter_code
_entity_poly.pdbx_strand_id
1 'polypeptide(L)' 'MSLLQRTDHATYCPYKGDCTYFSIPLGGNRSVNAVWSYETPHAAVAAIKDHLAFYPDRVDAIEERPVE' A
#
# COMPACT_ATOMS: atom_id res chain seq x y z
N MET A 1 8.84 -4.20 -6.60
CA MET A 1 8.22 -4.53 -5.30
C MET A 1 8.66 -5.93 -4.84
N SER A 2 9.95 -6.18 -4.63
CA SER A 2 10.44 -7.53 -4.28
C SER A 2 10.26 -7.91 -2.80
N LEU A 3 10.05 -6.92 -1.93
CA LEU A 3 9.89 -7.10 -0.48
C LEU A 3 8.42 -7.08 -0.02
N LEU A 4 7.49 -6.82 -0.93
CA LEU A 4 6.06 -6.78 -0.67
C LEU A 4 5.38 -7.97 -1.32
N GLN A 5 4.47 -8.61 -0.61
CA GLN A 5 3.67 -9.72 -1.12
C GLN A 5 2.22 -9.26 -1.32
N ARG A 6 1.73 -9.29 -2.56
CA ARG A 6 0.31 -9.01 -2.85
C ARG A 6 -0.56 -10.03 -2.13
N THR A 7 -1.71 -9.58 -1.66
CA THR A 7 -2.71 -10.41 -1.00
C THR A 7 -4.01 -10.41 -1.80
N ASP A 8 -4.90 -11.38 -1.50
CA ASP A 8 -6.25 -11.41 -2.06
C ASP A 8 -7.19 -10.38 -1.41
N HIS A 9 -6.70 -9.62 -0.41
CA HIS A 9 -7.47 -8.58 0.22
C HIS A 9 -7.54 -7.34 -0.69
N ALA A 10 -8.77 -6.92 -0.98
CA ALA A 10 -9.07 -5.72 -1.72
C ALA A 10 -10.27 -5.00 -1.10
N THR A 11 -10.31 -3.69 -1.25
CA THR A 11 -11.46 -2.86 -0.84
C THR A 11 -11.83 -1.91 -1.96
N TYR A 12 -13.09 -1.49 -2.01
CA TYR A 12 -13.56 -0.53 -2.99
C TYR A 12 -13.89 0.80 -2.33
N CYS A 13 -13.39 1.90 -2.90
CA CYS A 13 -13.70 3.26 -2.49
C CYS A 13 -14.44 4.00 -3.61
N PRO A 14 -15.66 4.52 -3.39
CA PRO A 14 -16.42 5.24 -4.42
C PRO A 14 -15.71 6.47 -5.01
N TYR A 15 -14.76 7.04 -4.28
CA TYR A 15 -14.01 8.22 -4.72
C TYR A 15 -12.68 7.85 -5.39
N LYS A 16 -12.07 6.73 -5.03
CA LYS A 16 -10.70 6.40 -5.41
C LYS A 16 -10.59 5.19 -6.34
N GLY A 17 -11.57 4.29 -6.34
CA GLY A 17 -11.54 3.03 -7.08
C GLY A 17 -11.13 1.83 -6.21
N ASP A 18 -10.61 0.80 -6.88
CA ASP A 18 -10.18 -0.44 -6.25
C ASP A 18 -8.83 -0.30 -5.55
N CYS A 19 -8.79 -0.74 -4.30
CA CYS A 19 -7.63 -0.71 -3.43
C CYS A 19 -7.08 -2.13 -3.29
N THR A 20 -5.81 -2.29 -3.65
CA THR A 20 -5.06 -3.55 -3.49
C THR A 20 -4.20 -3.49 -2.24
N TYR A 21 -4.11 -4.61 -1.52
CA TYR A 21 -3.27 -4.70 -0.32
C TYR A 21 -2.08 -5.64 -0.48
N PHE A 22 -1.02 -5.30 0.23
CA PHE A 22 0.23 -6.05 0.29
C PHE A 22 0.63 -6.26 1.76
N SER A 23 1.28 -7.40 2.02
CA SER A 23 1.90 -7.70 3.30
C SER A 23 3.42 -7.54 3.20
N ILE A 24 4.08 -7.29 4.33
CA ILE A 24 5.55 -7.24 4.44
C ILE A 24 5.99 -8.50 5.19
N PRO A 25 6.48 -9.56 4.50
CA PRO A 25 6.83 -10.83 5.15
C PRO A 25 7.84 -10.67 6.30
N LEU A 26 8.79 -9.74 6.15
CA LEU A 26 9.82 -9.46 7.16
C LEU A 26 9.27 -8.87 8.47
N GLY A 27 8.09 -8.24 8.45
CA GLY A 27 7.43 -7.69 9.63
C GLY A 27 6.51 -8.69 10.35
N GLY A 28 6.45 -9.94 9.87
CA GLY A 28 5.64 -11.00 10.45
C GLY A 28 4.14 -10.68 10.49
N ASN A 29 3.43 -11.24 11.48
CA ASN A 29 1.97 -11.15 11.56
C ASN A 29 1.42 -9.73 11.70
N ARG A 30 2.18 -8.81 12.30
CA ARG A 30 1.79 -7.40 12.44
C ARG A 30 1.67 -6.72 11.08
N SER A 31 2.47 -7.15 10.11
CA SER A 31 2.59 -6.51 8.80
C SER A 31 1.72 -7.16 7.72
N VAL A 32 0.69 -7.91 8.11
CA VAL A 32 -0.33 -8.42 7.17
C VAL A 32 -1.22 -7.27 6.69
N ASN A 33 -1.37 -7.16 5.37
CA ASN A 33 -2.11 -6.09 4.69
C ASN A 33 -1.68 -4.69 5.16
N ALA A 34 -0.39 -4.51 5.48
CA ALA A 34 0.14 -3.27 6.04
C ALA A 34 0.35 -2.15 5.01
N VAL A 35 0.35 -2.50 3.72
CA VAL A 35 0.56 -1.58 2.61
C VAL A 35 -0.62 -1.67 1.65
N TRP A 36 -1.02 -0.55 1.06
CA TRP A 36 -2.04 -0.54 0.01
C TRP A 36 -1.70 0.40 -1.13
N SER A 37 -2.34 0.17 -2.28
CA SER A 37 -2.18 0.95 -3.51
C SER A 37 -3.49 1.04 -4.28
N TYR A 38 -3.67 2.15 -5.00
CA TYR A 38 -4.67 2.29 -6.04
C TYR A 38 -3.97 2.17 -7.40
N GLU A 39 -3.98 0.98 -7.99
CA GLU A 39 -3.33 0.70 -9.30
C GLU A 39 -4.18 1.21 -10.47
N THR A 40 -5.50 1.27 -10.28
CA THR A 40 -6.48 1.76 -11.25
C THR A 40 -7.39 2.82 -10.61
N PRO A 41 -6.84 3.98 -10.19
CA PRO A 41 -7.63 5.00 -9.53
C PRO A 41 -8.57 5.71 -10.50
N HIS A 42 -9.64 6.31 -9.98
CA HIS A 42 -10.49 7.20 -10.77
C HIS A 42 -9.71 8.41 -11.30
N ALA A 43 -10.12 8.92 -12.46
CA ALA A 43 -9.42 10.00 -13.17
C ALA A 43 -9.19 11.25 -12.30
N ALA A 44 -10.15 11.57 -11.42
CA ALA A 44 -10.07 12.70 -10.49
C ALA A 44 -8.90 12.60 -9.49
N VAL A 45 -8.41 11.39 -9.21
CA VAL A 45 -7.29 11.13 -8.29
C VAL A 45 -6.16 10.37 -8.98
N ALA A 46 -6.02 10.48 -10.30
CA ALA A 46 -4.99 9.78 -11.08
C ALA A 46 -3.55 10.03 -10.58
N ALA A 47 -3.31 11.13 -9.87
CA ALA A 47 -2.02 11.46 -9.28
C ALA A 47 -1.53 10.43 -8.23
N ILE A 48 -2.44 9.68 -7.58
CA ILE A 48 -2.05 8.65 -6.59
C ILE A 48 -1.78 7.28 -7.22
N LYS A 49 -1.91 7.16 -8.54
CA LYS A 49 -1.70 5.90 -9.24
C LYS A 49 -0.30 5.35 -8.91
N ASP A 50 -0.24 4.06 -8.64
CA ASP A 50 0.98 3.30 -8.36
C ASP A 50 1.76 3.78 -7.10
N HIS A 51 1.20 4.70 -6.32
CA HIS A 51 1.77 5.10 -5.03
C HIS A 51 1.39 4.09 -3.94
N LEU A 52 2.31 3.89 -3.00
CA LEU A 52 2.12 3.04 -1.85
C LEU A 52 1.79 3.88 -0.62
N ALA A 53 0.84 3.41 0.17
CA ALA A 53 0.54 3.96 1.48
C ALA A 53 0.62 2.84 2.54
N PHE A 54 0.95 3.22 3.77
CA PHE A 54 1.31 2.32 4.86
C PHE A 54 0.43 2.56 6.08
N TYR A 55 0.03 1.49 6.77
CA TYR A 55 -0.67 1.58 8.05
C TYR A 55 0.35 1.86 9.15
N PRO A 56 0.34 3.05 9.79
CA PRO A 56 1.38 3.41 10.78
C PRO A 56 1.42 2.46 11.98
N ASP A 57 0.30 1.86 12.35
CA ASP A 57 0.19 0.86 13.41
C ASP A 57 0.82 -0.49 13.02
N ARG A 58 1.11 -0.74 11.74
CA ARG A 58 1.59 -2.02 11.18
C ARG A 58 3.01 -1.98 10.62
N VAL A 59 3.67 -0.83 10.71
CA VAL A 59 5.08 -0.62 10.33
C VAL A 59 5.82 0.09 11.46
N ASP A 60 7.14 -0.02 11.49
CA ASP A 60 7.94 0.60 12.56
C ASP A 60 8.16 2.09 12.32
N ALA A 61 8.39 2.48 11.07
CA ALA A 61 8.57 3.87 10.67
C ALA A 61 8.18 4.06 9.19
N ILE A 62 7.77 5.29 8.83
CA ILE A 62 7.54 5.74 7.46
C ILE A 62 8.45 6.95 7.26
N GLU A 63 9.57 6.75 6.58
CA GLU A 63 10.61 7.75 6.43
C GLU A 63 11.01 7.86 4.95
N GLU A 64 11.16 9.08 4.45
CA GLU A 64 11.84 9.34 3.21
C GLU A 64 13.33 9.51 3.52
N ARG A 65 14.16 8.63 2.97
CA ARG A 65 15.62 8.72 3.09
C ARG A 65 16.18 9.19 1.76
N PRO A 66 17.00 10.25 1.75
CA PRO A 66 17.69 10.65 0.52
C PRO A 66 18.57 9.50 0.04
N VAL A 67 18.56 9.27 -1.26
CA VAL A 67 19.48 8.32 -1.90
C VAL A 67 20.84 9.03 -1.98
N GLU A 68 21.83 8.55 -1.24
CA GLU A 68 23.24 8.95 -1.42
C GLU A 68 23.81 8.43 -2.75
#